data_AF-A0A8S2VTN1-F1
#
_entry.id   AF-A0A8S2VTN1-F1
#
_cell.length_a   1.000
_cell.length_b   1.000
_cell.length_c   1.000
_cell.angle_alpha   90.00
_cell.angle_beta   90.00
_cell.angle_gamma   90.00
#
_symmetry.space_group_name_H-M   'P 1'
#
loop_
_entity.id
_entity.type
_entity.pdbx_description
1 polymer ?
#
loop_
_entity_poly.entity_id
_entity_poly.type
_entity_poly.pdbx_seq_one_letter_code
_entity_poly.pdbx_strand_id
1 'polypeptide(L)'
;EDLLFQRASELARLERVPRIYISANSGARIGLAEELKFLYNIAWNDPNDVEKGIHYLYLTPEDHARVSNMNCVRTEVVNDDGETRYRIVDIIG
;
A
#
# COMPACT_ATOMS: atom_id res chain seq x y z
N GLU A 1 12.91 11.67 -8.33
CA GLU A 1 12.56 12.71 -9.32
C GLU A 1 12.37 14.05 -8.59
N ASP A 2 11.50 14.09 -7.59
CA ASP A 2 11.20 15.30 -6.80
C ASP A 2 12.42 15.92 -6.12
N LEU A 3 13.30 15.09 -5.53
CA LEU A 3 14.51 15.57 -4.87
C LEU A 3 15.45 16.32 -5.83
N LEU A 4 15.60 15.83 -7.06
CA LEU A 4 16.41 16.48 -8.08
C LEU A 4 15.80 17.82 -8.49
N PHE A 5 14.49 17.84 -8.75
CA PHE A 5 13.76 19.06 -9.07
C PHE A 5 13.88 20.10 -7.94
N GLN A 6 13.78 19.67 -6.68
CA GLN A 6 13.93 20.52 -5.51
C GLN A 6 15.34 21.13 -5.46
N ARG A 7 16.40 20.30 -5.51
CA ARG A 7 17.78 20.78 -5.40
C ARG A 7 18.19 21.69 -6.55
N ALA A 8 17.80 21.37 -7.79
CA ALA A 8 18.02 22.25 -8.94
C ALA A 8 17.27 23.59 -8.79
N SER A 9 16.07 23.57 -8.23
CA SER A 9 15.30 24.78 -7.97
C SER A 9 15.89 25.63 -6.84
N GLU A 10 16.43 25.00 -5.80
CA GLU A 10 17.17 25.68 -4.72
C GLU A 10 18.42 26.37 -5.27
N LEU A 11 19.20 25.69 -6.12
CA LEU A 11 20.40 26.24 -6.73
C LEU A 11 20.10 27.47 -7.61
N ALA A 12 19.10 27.38 -8.49
CA ALA A 12 18.74 28.50 -9.36
C ALA A 12 18.30 29.74 -8.58
N ARG A 13 17.61 29.56 -7.44
CA ARG A 13 17.26 30.67 -6.52
C ARG A 13 18.48 31.25 -5.83
N LEU A 14 19.43 30.40 -5.40
CA LEU A 14 20.68 30.81 -4.76
C LEU A 14 21.53 31.66 -5.72
N GLU A 15 21.67 31.21 -6.96
CA GLU A 15 22.45 31.90 -8.01
C GLU A 15 21.69 33.05 -8.69
N ARG A 16 20.39 33.20 -8.40
CA ARG A 16 19.48 34.22 -8.97
C ARG A 16 19.41 34.16 -10.49
N VAL A 17 19.46 32.96 -11.06
CA VAL A 17 19.36 32.73 -12.52
C VAL A 17 17.98 32.16 -12.88
N PRO A 18 17.47 32.45 -14.10
CA PRO A 18 16.24 31.81 -14.59
C PRO A 18 16.40 30.29 -14.66
N ARG A 19 15.34 29.58 -14.26
CA ARG A 19 15.27 28.12 -14.37
C ARG A 19 14.19 27.72 -15.37
N ILE A 20 14.59 27.06 -16.45
CA ILE A 20 13.67 26.54 -17.47
C ILE A 20 13.28 25.10 -17.09
N TYR A 21 11.98 24.81 -17.11
CA TYR A 21 11.45 23.46 -16.88
C TYR A 21 10.76 22.96 -18.15
N ILE A 22 11.27 21.86 -18.69
CA ILE A 22 10.66 21.17 -19.84
C ILE A 22 9.73 20.09 -19.28
N SER A 23 8.43 20.26 -19.48
CA SER A 23 7.42 19.34 -18.96
C SER A 23 7.10 18.26 -19.99
N ALA A 24 7.64 17.05 -19.75
CA ALA A 24 7.31 15.83 -20.47
C ALA A 24 7.30 14.67 -19.44
N ASN A 25 6.20 14.52 -18.72
CA ASN A 25 6.05 13.52 -17.66
C ASN A 25 4.60 13.01 -17.59
N SER A 26 4.41 11.93 -16.82
CA SER A 26 3.10 11.28 -16.61
C SER A 26 2.46 11.64 -15.26
N GLY A 27 2.90 12.72 -14.61
CA GLY A 27 2.43 13.11 -13.28
C GLY A 27 2.98 12.27 -12.13
N ALA A 28 2.26 12.23 -11.01
CA ALA A 28 2.66 11.50 -9.81
C ALA A 28 2.67 9.98 -10.03
N ARG A 29 3.64 9.30 -9.40
CA ARG A 29 3.69 7.83 -9.43
C ARG A 29 2.55 7.26 -8.58
N ILE A 30 1.80 6.32 -9.16
CA ILE A 30 0.79 5.53 -8.47
C ILE A 30 1.33 4.11 -8.32
N GLY A 31 1.19 3.53 -7.14
CA GLY A 31 1.63 2.16 -6.82
C GLY A 31 0.65 1.47 -5.87
N LEU A 32 0.77 0.15 -5.79
CA LEU A 32 0.09 -0.70 -4.82
C LEU A 32 1.16 -1.49 -4.06
N ALA A 33 0.85 -1.93 -2.83
CA ALA A 33 1.67 -2.86 -2.06
C ALA A 33 1.72 -4.25 -2.73
N GLU A 34 2.64 -4.43 -3.68
CA GLU A 34 2.77 -5.67 -4.44
C GLU A 34 3.12 -6.86 -3.53
N GLU A 35 3.78 -6.63 -2.40
CA GLU A 35 4.06 -7.64 -1.38
C GLU A 35 2.79 -8.18 -0.71
N LEU A 36 1.71 -7.39 -0.61
CA LEU A 36 0.45 -7.82 0.00
C LEU A 36 -0.53 -8.38 -1.03
N LYS A 37 -0.43 -7.95 -2.28
CA LYS A 37 -1.37 -8.26 -3.36
C LYS A 37 -1.61 -9.75 -3.57
N PHE A 38 -0.61 -10.60 -3.28
CA PHE A 38 -0.70 -12.05 -3.42
C PHE A 38 -0.87 -12.80 -2.09
N LEU A 39 -0.91 -12.08 -0.97
CA LEU A 39 -0.99 -12.68 0.38
C LEU A 39 -2.36 -12.49 1.04
N TYR A 40 -3.09 -11.43 0.69
CA TYR A 40 -4.39 -11.18 1.31
C TYR A 40 -5.45 -12.20 0.84
N ASN A 41 -6.30 -12.56 1.78
CA ASN A 41 -7.50 -13.35 1.57
C ASN A 41 -8.74 -12.48 1.77
N ILE A 42 -9.86 -12.90 1.19
CA ILE A 42 -11.13 -12.20 1.25
C ILE A 42 -12.07 -12.99 2.16
N ALA A 43 -12.55 -12.35 3.23
CA ALA A 43 -13.68 -12.87 3.98
C ALA A 43 -14.96 -12.42 3.29
N TRP A 44 -15.64 -13.34 2.59
CA TRP A 44 -16.90 -13.08 1.92
C TRP A 44 -18.05 -13.02 2.92
N ASN A 45 -19.08 -12.22 2.64
CA ASN A 45 -20.32 -12.23 3.42
C ASN A 45 -21.02 -13.61 3.34
N ASP A 46 -20.91 -14.28 2.19
CA ASP A 46 -21.34 -15.66 1.97
C ASP A 46 -20.33 -16.38 1.05
N PRO A 47 -19.58 -17.36 1.55
CA PRO A 47 -18.62 -18.11 0.74
C PRO A 47 -19.22 -18.86 -0.45
N ASN A 48 -20.54 -19.13 -0.44
CA ASN A 48 -21.24 -19.79 -1.53
C ASN A 48 -21.86 -18.80 -2.54
N ASP A 49 -21.87 -17.51 -2.22
CA ASP A 49 -22.46 -16.45 -3.05
C ASP A 49 -21.67 -15.15 -2.93
N VAL A 50 -20.59 -15.05 -3.72
CA VAL A 50 -19.64 -13.92 -3.69
C VAL A 50 -20.27 -12.59 -4.09
N GLU A 51 -21.41 -12.60 -4.79
CA GLU A 51 -22.14 -11.39 -5.20
C GLU A 51 -22.74 -10.65 -3.99
N LYS A 52 -22.89 -11.34 -2.84
CA LYS A 52 -23.26 -10.71 -1.57
C LYS A 52 -22.15 -9.82 -0.99
N GLY A 53 -20.97 -9.83 -1.59
CA GLY A 53 -19.90 -8.88 -1.31
C GLY A 53 -18.91 -9.33 -0.24
N ILE A 54 -18.01 -8.39 0.07
CA ILE A 54 -16.85 -8.60 0.93
C ILE A 54 -17.15 -8.09 2.34
N HIS A 55 -16.81 -8.89 3.34
CA HIS A 55 -16.88 -8.51 4.74
C HIS A 55 -15.59 -7.79 5.18
N TYR A 56 -14.42 -8.41 4.96
CA TYR A 56 -13.10 -7.79 5.19
C TYR A 56 -11.98 -8.49 4.41
N LEU A 57 -10.80 -7.88 4.36
CA LEU A 57 -9.56 -8.51 3.91
C LEU A 57 -8.74 -8.98 5.11
N TYR A 58 -8.05 -10.11 4.99
CA TYR A 58 -7.25 -10.66 6.08
C TYR A 58 -6.01 -11.41 5.60
N LEU A 59 -5.06 -11.60 6.52
CA LEU A 59 -3.93 -12.51 6.36
C LEU A 59 -4.12 -13.74 7.24
N THR A 60 -3.63 -14.88 6.77
CA THR A 60 -3.48 -16.07 7.62
C THR A 60 -2.39 -15.81 8.68
N PRO A 61 -2.36 -16.57 9.79
CA PRO A 61 -1.26 -16.47 10.75
C PRO A 61 0.11 -16.68 10.13
N GLU A 62 0.21 -17.56 9.13
CA GLU A 62 1.45 -17.82 8.40
C GLU A 62 1.87 -16.61 7.54
N ASP A 63 0.95 -16.06 6.76
CA ASP A 63 1.25 -14.92 5.88
C ASP A 63 1.53 -13.65 6.68
N HIS A 64 0.79 -13.43 7.77
CA HIS A 64 1.07 -12.34 8.70
C HIS A 64 2.47 -12.45 9.30
N ALA A 65 2.91 -13.65 9.69
CA ALA A 65 4.26 -13.84 10.21
C ALA A 65 5.34 -13.49 9.16
N ARG A 66 5.11 -13.80 7.88
CA ARG A 66 6.04 -13.49 6.77
C ARG A 66 6.26 -11.98 6.58
N VAL A 67 5.21 -11.17 6.75
CA VAL A 67 5.28 -9.71 6.54
C VAL A 67 5.39 -8.89 7.83
N SER A 68 5.28 -9.52 9.00
CA SER A 68 5.27 -8.86 10.31
C SER A 68 6.48 -7.94 10.55
N ASN A 69 7.67 -8.32 10.06
CA ASN A 69 8.90 -7.55 10.21
C ASN A 69 9.06 -6.42 9.17
N MET A 70 8.22 -6.37 8.14
CA MET A 70 8.32 -5.41 7.04
C MET A 70 7.57 -4.10 7.33
N ASN A 71 6.74 -4.08 8.38
CA ASN A 71 5.91 -2.93 8.77
C ASN A 71 5.09 -2.34 7.59
N CYS A 72 4.69 -3.19 6.64
CA CYS A 72 3.94 -2.81 5.44
C CYS A 72 2.42 -2.90 5.60
N VAL A 73 1.93 -3.48 6.70
CA VAL A 73 0.50 -3.69 6.97
C VAL A 73 0.22 -3.59 8.46
N ARG A 74 -0.96 -3.07 8.82
CA ARG A 74 -1.51 -3.14 10.17
C ARG A 74 -2.72 -4.04 10.19
N THR A 75 -2.76 -4.91 11.19
CA THR A 75 -3.79 -5.92 11.33
C THR A 75 -4.38 -5.96 12.73
N GLU A 76 -5.60 -6.48 12.82
CA GLU A 76 -6.26 -6.81 14.07
C GLU A 76 -6.61 -8.29 14.08
N VAL A 77 -6.34 -8.96 15.21
CA VAL A 77 -6.65 -10.38 15.36
C VAL A 77 -8.16 -10.55 15.52
N VAL A 78 -8.75 -11.38 14.68
CA VAL A 78 -10.16 -11.79 14.75
C VAL A 78 -10.25 -13.31 14.76
N ASN A 79 -11.21 -13.86 15.51
CA ASN A 79 -11.54 -15.28 15.43
C ASN A 79 -12.86 -15.38 14.67
N ASP A 80 -12.82 -16.02 13.51
CA ASP A 80 -13.96 -16.14 12.61
C ASP A 80 -13.96 -17.52 11.94
N ASP A 81 -15.14 -18.13 11.77
CA ASP A 81 -15.30 -19.52 11.31
C ASP A 81 -14.45 -20.58 12.04
N GLY A 82 -14.05 -20.31 13.29
CA GLY A 82 -13.17 -21.20 14.07
C GLY A 82 -11.67 -21.05 13.74
N GLU A 83 -11.29 -20.07 12.92
CA GLU A 83 -9.90 -19.77 12.56
C GLU A 83 -9.46 -18.40 13.12
N THR A 84 -8.20 -18.31 13.50
CA THR A 84 -7.58 -17.02 13.82
C THR A 84 -7.12 -16.34 12.54
N ARG A 85 -7.66 -15.15 12.27
CA ARG A 85 -7.38 -14.33 11.08
C ARG A 85 -6.81 -12.99 11.51
N TYR A 86 -5.93 -12.42 10.69
CA TYR A 86 -5.36 -11.08 10.89
C TYR A 86 -6.04 -10.10 9.92
N ARG A 87 -7.14 -9.49 10.36
CA ARG A 87 -7.92 -8.54 9.56
C ARG A 87 -7.06 -7.31 9.23
N ILE A 88 -6.96 -6.95 7.96
CA ILE A 88 -6.19 -5.80 7.49
C ILE A 88 -6.98 -4.51 7.80
N VAL A 89 -6.33 -3.58 8.49
CA VAL A 89 -6.89 -2.26 8.83
C VAL A 89 -6.25 -1.16 7.98
N ASP A 90 -4.92 -1.21 7.85
CA ASP A 90 -4.15 -0.27 7.04
C ASP A 90 -3.14 -1.01 6.17
N ILE A 91 -2.96 -0.54 4.94
CA ILE A 91 -1.84 -0.92 4.06
C ILE A 91 -0.90 0.27 4.01
N ILE A 92 0.35 0.07 4.46
CA ILE A 92 1.38 1.11 4.56
C ILE A 92 2.35 1.05 3.37
N GLY A 93 2.56 -0.16 2.83
CA GLY A 93 3.45 -0.41 1.68
C GLY A 93 3.11 0.41 0.45
#